data_AF-A0A151BIQ0-F1
#
_entry.id   AF-A0A151BIQ0-F1
#
_cell.length_a   1.000
_cell.length_b   1.000
_cell.length_c   1.000
_cell.angle_alpha   90.00
_cell.angle_beta   90.00
_cell.angle_gamma   90.00
#
_symmetry.space_group_name_H-M   'P 1'
#
loop_
_entity.id
_entity.type
_entity.pdbx_description
1 polymer ?
#
loop_
_entity_poly.entity_id
_entity_poly.type
_entity_poly.pdbx_seq_one_letter_code
_entity_poly.pdbx_strand_id
1 'polypeptide(L)'
;FGGKCALLTLTLAPETMEDLPLELDEAIMEEANAVGLKSAVSIDAHNSIDGPFDVSEASRLLKKAAKDALLEASRREAHPFKVGASKVIPSEFGIMEGMGPGGITAIVVEVDGKRAAYITIDGNNMISNLRERILSRLRGMGVEYGEVMTTDTHMVNGVVMVDRGYHPIGEVMDHERLFQYIEDSVRDALDNMEPAEVFWCVEVIPGVKVIGERQIEDLSAVVDAVSQRTKRSAAVIVPFLAAILTAILSLL
;
A
#
# COMPACT_ATOMS: atom_id res chain seq x y z
N PHE A 1 -26.69 5.88 14.59
CA PHE A 1 -25.70 4.90 15.07
C PHE A 1 -24.66 4.75 13.96
N GLY A 2 -23.39 4.58 14.31
CA GLY A 2 -22.24 4.91 13.44
C GLY A 2 -21.84 6.37 13.63
N GLY A 3 -20.76 6.62 14.38
CA GLY A 3 -20.32 7.97 14.73
C GLY A 3 -20.01 8.83 13.50
N LYS A 4 -19.94 10.15 13.69
CA LYS A 4 -19.39 11.09 12.68
C LYS A 4 -17.90 10.78 12.45
N CYS A 5 -17.55 9.68 11.78
CA CYS A 5 -16.18 9.29 11.49
C CYS A 5 -15.98 9.36 9.98
N ALA A 6 -14.89 9.99 9.56
CA ALA A 6 -14.47 9.97 8.17
C ALA A 6 -13.57 8.78 7.89
N LEU A 7 -13.77 8.12 6.74
CA LEU A 7 -12.78 7.21 6.16
C LEU A 7 -12.08 7.96 5.03
N LEU A 8 -10.76 8.08 5.10
CA LEU A 8 -9.94 8.81 4.14
C LEU A 8 -8.93 7.85 3.52
N THR A 9 -8.87 7.77 2.20
CA THR A 9 -7.76 7.11 1.52
C THR A 9 -6.78 8.18 1.04
N LEU A 10 -5.52 8.05 1.43
CA LEU A 10 -4.43 8.96 1.13
C LEU A 10 -3.65 8.39 -0.05
N THR A 11 -3.46 9.17 -1.09
CA THR A 11 -2.67 8.76 -2.26
C THR A 11 -1.94 9.94 -2.88
N LEU A 12 -0.73 9.68 -3.39
CA LEU A 12 0.01 10.58 -4.28
C LEU A 12 0.02 10.09 -5.73
N ALA A 13 -0.60 8.95 -6.03
CA ALA A 13 -0.59 8.37 -7.37
C ALA A 13 -1.01 9.40 -8.44
N PRO A 14 -0.30 9.46 -9.58
CA PRO A 14 0.71 8.50 -10.04
C PRO A 14 2.14 8.75 -9.53
N GLU A 15 2.35 9.72 -8.65
CA GLU A 15 3.67 9.95 -8.04
C GLU A 15 4.02 8.83 -7.05
N THR A 16 5.31 8.68 -6.77
CA THR A 16 5.81 7.71 -5.78
C THR A 16 5.19 7.96 -4.40
N MET A 17 4.70 6.89 -3.79
CA MET A 17 4.16 6.85 -2.44
C MET A 17 4.68 5.62 -1.71
N GLU A 18 5.15 5.86 -0.50
CA GLU A 18 5.68 4.88 0.45
C GLU A 18 5.16 5.24 1.84
N ASP A 19 5.60 4.50 2.86
CA ASP A 19 5.17 4.63 4.25
C ASP A 19 5.03 6.08 4.74
N LEU A 20 3.83 6.39 5.24
CA LEU A 20 3.51 7.68 5.84
C LEU A 20 3.84 7.72 7.35
N PRO A 21 4.23 8.89 7.88
CA PRO A 21 4.56 9.05 9.29
C PRO A 21 3.30 9.07 10.16
N LEU A 22 3.37 8.53 11.37
CA LEU A 22 2.24 8.45 12.32
C LEU A 22 1.68 9.84 12.68
N GLU A 23 2.53 10.86 12.72
CA GLU A 23 2.16 12.25 12.99
C GLU A 23 1.16 12.82 11.98
N LEU A 24 1.11 12.24 10.76
CA LEU A 24 0.11 12.62 9.76
C LEU A 24 -1.29 12.18 10.18
N ASP A 25 -1.43 10.98 10.76
CA ASP A 25 -2.73 10.48 11.25
C ASP A 25 -3.25 11.34 12.40
N GLU A 26 -2.38 11.72 13.34
CA GLU A 26 -2.70 12.65 14.42
C GLU A 26 -3.20 14.00 13.87
N ALA A 27 -2.50 14.55 12.89
CA ALA A 27 -2.89 15.79 12.24
C ALA A 27 -4.24 15.69 11.51
N ILE A 28 -4.55 14.56 10.89
CA ILE A 28 -5.84 14.31 10.22
C ILE A 28 -6.97 14.21 11.25
N MET A 29 -6.73 13.54 12.37
CA MET A 29 -7.69 13.46 13.47
C MET A 29 -8.00 14.85 14.05
N GLU A 30 -7.00 15.72 14.21
CA GLU A 30 -7.21 17.12 14.63
C GLU A 30 -8.10 17.90 13.66
N GLU A 31 -7.85 17.81 12.35
CA GLU A 31 -8.65 18.48 11.32
C GLU A 31 -10.09 17.92 11.29
N ALA A 32 -10.27 16.62 11.49
CA ALA A 32 -11.60 16.00 11.56
C ALA A 32 -12.39 16.53 12.76
N ASN A 33 -11.77 16.62 13.93
CA ASN A 33 -12.37 17.20 15.13
C ASN A 33 -12.74 18.67 14.92
N ALA A 34 -11.89 19.45 14.24
CA ALA A 34 -12.13 20.86 13.95
C ALA A 34 -13.38 21.10 13.08
N VAL A 35 -13.73 20.15 12.21
CA VAL A 35 -14.97 20.20 11.39
C VAL A 35 -16.16 19.49 12.03
N GLY A 36 -16.05 19.10 13.30
CA GLY A 36 -17.14 18.53 14.09
C GLY A 36 -17.41 17.04 13.84
N LEU A 37 -16.46 16.34 13.23
CA LEU A 37 -16.40 14.87 13.23
C LEU A 37 -15.85 14.39 14.59
N LYS A 38 -16.14 13.15 14.96
CA LYS A 38 -15.66 12.50 16.18
C LYS A 38 -14.33 11.80 16.01
N SER A 39 -13.97 11.46 14.77
CA SER A 39 -12.79 10.68 14.42
C SER A 39 -12.57 10.73 12.91
N ALA A 40 -11.38 10.38 12.47
CA ALA A 40 -11.07 9.99 11.11
C ALA A 40 -10.22 8.72 11.15
N VAL A 41 -10.42 7.85 10.16
CA VAL A 41 -9.58 6.70 9.87
C VAL A 41 -8.90 6.99 8.55
N SER A 42 -7.58 7.12 8.57
CA SER A 42 -6.78 7.28 7.37
C SER A 42 -6.31 5.90 6.87
N ILE A 43 -6.28 5.74 5.55
CA ILE A 43 -5.74 4.57 4.85
C ILE A 43 -4.60 5.08 3.97
N ASP A 44 -3.39 4.60 4.22
CA ASP A 44 -2.29 4.72 3.27
C ASP A 44 -2.57 3.80 2.08
N ALA A 45 -2.67 4.36 0.87
CA ALA A 45 -2.96 3.54 -0.31
C ALA A 45 -1.75 2.71 -0.77
N HIS A 46 -0.53 3.20 -0.52
CA HIS A 46 0.72 2.54 -0.88
C HIS A 46 0.74 2.02 -2.34
N ASN A 47 0.22 2.83 -3.28
CA ASN A 47 -0.30 2.37 -4.57
C ASN A 47 0.43 2.89 -5.81
N SER A 48 1.66 3.36 -5.68
CA SER A 48 2.44 3.89 -6.80
C SER A 48 3.92 4.01 -6.41
N ILE A 49 4.81 3.36 -7.17
CA ILE A 49 6.25 3.45 -6.97
C ILE A 49 7.00 3.67 -8.28
N ASP A 50 7.69 4.80 -8.40
CA ASP A 50 8.65 5.11 -9.47
C ASP A 50 9.71 6.11 -8.99
N GLY A 51 10.61 5.66 -8.11
CA GLY A 51 11.78 6.42 -7.69
C GLY A 51 11.69 6.97 -6.26
N PRO A 52 12.30 8.13 -5.97
CA PRO A 52 12.47 8.62 -4.60
C PRO A 52 11.15 9.13 -3.99
N PHE A 53 11.06 9.02 -2.67
CA PHE A 53 9.93 9.50 -1.88
C PHE A 53 10.38 10.54 -0.83
N ASP A 54 9.80 11.75 -0.90
CA ASP A 54 9.99 12.79 0.11
C ASP A 54 8.81 12.77 1.09
N VAL A 55 9.02 12.07 2.21
CA VAL A 55 8.03 11.90 3.28
C VAL A 55 7.49 13.24 3.81
N SER A 56 8.35 14.26 3.89
CA SER A 56 7.99 15.57 4.43
C SER A 56 7.04 16.32 3.50
N GLU A 57 7.38 16.35 2.21
CA GLU A 57 6.54 16.97 1.18
C GLU A 57 5.24 16.19 1.00
N ALA A 58 5.30 14.85 0.95
CA ALA A 58 4.15 13.97 0.90
C ALA A 58 3.16 14.26 2.05
N SER A 59 3.66 14.30 3.28
CA SER A 59 2.86 14.59 4.47
C SER A 59 2.23 15.96 4.42
N ARG A 60 2.96 16.98 3.94
CA ARG A 60 2.45 18.34 3.78
C ARG A 60 1.30 18.42 2.77
N LEU A 61 1.43 17.74 1.63
CA LEU A 61 0.41 17.71 0.58
C LEU A 61 -0.82 16.93 1.03
N LEU A 62 -0.63 15.74 1.59
CA LEU A 62 -1.71 14.87 2.06
C LEU A 62 -2.48 15.49 3.23
N LYS A 63 -1.80 16.13 4.19
CA LYS A 63 -2.46 16.87 5.28
C LYS A 63 -3.39 17.95 4.73
N LYS A 64 -2.94 18.70 3.73
CA LYS A 64 -3.75 19.73 3.09
C LYS A 64 -4.96 19.12 2.36
N ALA A 65 -4.75 18.07 1.57
CA ALA A 65 -5.82 17.38 0.85
C ALA A 65 -6.87 16.78 1.80
N ALA A 66 -6.42 16.14 2.89
CA ALA A 66 -7.28 15.58 3.92
C ALA A 66 -8.12 16.66 4.60
N LYS A 67 -7.52 17.80 4.96
CA LYS A 67 -8.25 18.95 5.51
C LYS A 67 -9.36 19.43 4.58
N ASP A 68 -9.05 19.62 3.31
CA ASP A 68 -10.02 20.10 2.30
C ASP A 68 -11.14 19.06 2.10
N ALA A 69 -10.81 17.77 2.04
CA ALA A 69 -11.77 16.68 1.91
C ALA A 69 -12.70 16.56 3.14
N LEU A 70 -12.15 16.66 4.35
CA LEU A 70 -12.92 16.63 5.60
C LEU A 70 -13.89 17.81 5.70
N LEU A 71 -13.43 19.01 5.34
CA LEU A 71 -14.26 20.20 5.32
C LEU A 71 -15.44 20.05 4.35
N GLU A 72 -15.17 19.55 3.15
CA GLU A 72 -16.23 19.31 2.15
C GLU A 72 -17.20 18.23 2.62
N ALA A 73 -16.70 17.08 3.11
CA ALA A 73 -17.53 15.99 3.63
C ALA A 73 -18.42 16.44 4.80
N SER A 74 -17.89 17.29 5.70
CA SER A 74 -18.64 17.80 6.85
C SER A 74 -19.88 18.62 6.49
N ARG A 75 -19.92 19.17 5.27
CA ARG A 75 -21.01 20.00 4.74
C ARG A 75 -22.05 19.21 3.94
N ARG A 76 -21.77 17.94 3.65
CA ARG A 76 -22.67 17.07 2.88
C ARG A 76 -23.68 16.40 3.80
N GLU A 77 -24.87 16.17 3.26
CA GLU A 77 -25.89 15.38 3.93
C GLU A 77 -25.52 13.89 3.86
N ALA A 78 -25.80 13.15 4.94
CA ALA A 78 -25.60 11.71 4.98
C ALA A 78 -26.80 11.01 4.36
N HIS A 79 -26.54 10.03 3.50
CA HIS A 79 -27.59 9.23 2.85
C HIS A 79 -27.44 7.75 3.22
N PRO A 80 -28.54 6.97 3.20
CA PRO A 80 -28.45 5.52 3.21
C PRO A 80 -27.57 5.04 2.07
N PHE A 81 -26.80 3.99 2.33
CA PHE A 81 -25.87 3.43 1.36
C PHE A 81 -26.02 1.92 1.27
N LYS A 82 -25.56 1.37 0.16
CA LYS A 82 -25.41 -0.07 -0.04
C LYS A 82 -23.94 -0.42 -0.16
N VAL A 83 -23.59 -1.64 0.24
CA VAL A 83 -22.26 -2.20 0.07
C VAL A 83 -22.36 -3.57 -0.56
N GLY A 84 -21.42 -3.85 -1.45
CA GLY A 84 -21.19 -5.17 -2.01
C GLY A 84 -19.69 -5.45 -1.97
N ALA A 85 -19.32 -6.71 -1.86
CA ALA A 85 -17.94 -7.10 -1.66
C ALA A 85 -17.64 -8.45 -2.31
N SER A 86 -16.42 -8.58 -2.82
CA SER A 86 -15.94 -9.83 -3.42
C SER A 86 -14.45 -9.98 -3.20
N LYS A 87 -13.98 -11.21 -3.38
CA LYS A 87 -12.57 -11.56 -3.27
C LYS A 87 -12.23 -12.64 -4.28
N VAL A 88 -11.08 -12.49 -4.95
CA VAL A 88 -10.53 -13.50 -5.84
C VAL A 88 -9.04 -13.68 -5.55
N ILE A 89 -8.55 -14.91 -5.70
CA ILE A 89 -7.12 -15.22 -5.66
C ILE A 89 -6.75 -15.71 -7.06
N PRO A 90 -6.10 -14.87 -7.89
CA PRO A 90 -5.60 -15.27 -9.20
C PRO A 90 -4.70 -16.50 -9.11
N SER A 91 -4.82 -17.42 -10.05
CA SER A 91 -4.06 -18.69 -10.02
C SER A 91 -2.62 -18.54 -10.48
N GLU A 92 -2.35 -17.53 -11.30
CA GLU A 92 -1.09 -17.28 -11.97
C GLU A 92 -0.24 -16.19 -11.31
N PHE A 93 -0.80 -15.42 -10.36
CA PHE A 93 -0.08 -14.38 -9.63
C PHE A 93 0.17 -14.85 -8.20
N GLY A 94 1.39 -15.30 -7.95
CA GLY A 94 1.85 -15.68 -6.62
C GLY A 94 2.87 -14.69 -6.06
N ILE A 95 3.51 -15.13 -4.98
CA ILE A 95 4.53 -14.36 -4.25
C ILE A 95 5.67 -13.95 -5.17
N MET A 96 6.06 -14.82 -6.10
CA MET A 96 7.14 -14.57 -7.06
C MET A 96 6.78 -13.48 -8.07
N GLU A 97 5.49 -13.30 -8.37
CA GLU A 97 4.98 -12.26 -9.26
C GLU A 97 4.63 -10.96 -8.52
N GLY A 98 4.75 -10.95 -7.18
CA GLY A 98 4.47 -9.79 -6.34
C GLY A 98 3.09 -9.78 -5.68
N MET A 99 2.30 -10.85 -5.80
CA MET A 99 0.98 -10.97 -5.17
C MET A 99 1.01 -11.90 -3.96
N GLY A 100 0.53 -11.41 -2.82
CA GLY A 100 0.34 -12.21 -1.61
C GLY A 100 -0.89 -13.13 -1.68
N PRO A 101 -1.03 -14.07 -0.73
CA PRO A 101 -2.11 -15.05 -0.71
C PRO A 101 -3.51 -14.44 -0.48
N GLY A 102 -3.57 -13.17 -0.10
CA GLY A 102 -4.78 -12.37 0.02
C GLY A 102 -5.41 -12.01 -1.32
N GLY A 103 -4.69 -12.09 -2.45
CA GLY A 103 -5.25 -11.83 -3.77
C GLY A 103 -5.84 -10.44 -3.93
N ILE A 104 -7.00 -10.34 -4.59
CA ILE A 104 -7.68 -9.07 -4.89
C ILE A 104 -9.02 -9.06 -4.15
N THR A 105 -9.31 -7.97 -3.45
CA THR A 105 -10.59 -7.72 -2.79
C THR A 105 -11.20 -6.46 -3.38
N ALA A 106 -12.49 -6.50 -3.72
CA ALA A 106 -13.24 -5.34 -4.16
C ALA A 106 -14.38 -5.07 -3.18
N ILE A 107 -14.51 -3.81 -2.75
CA ILE A 107 -15.66 -3.31 -2.01
C ILE A 107 -16.27 -2.18 -2.83
N VAL A 108 -17.55 -2.27 -3.14
CA VAL A 108 -18.29 -1.19 -3.83
C VAL A 108 -19.30 -0.58 -2.87
N VAL A 109 -19.30 0.74 -2.79
CA VAL A 109 -20.23 1.52 -1.98
C VAL A 109 -21.11 2.35 -2.91
N GLU A 110 -22.44 2.24 -2.78
CA GLU A 110 -23.41 3.04 -3.53
C GLU A 110 -24.11 4.02 -2.58
N VAL A 111 -24.00 5.32 -2.88
CA VAL A 111 -24.66 6.42 -2.15
C VAL A 111 -25.35 7.32 -3.16
N ASP A 112 -26.66 7.53 -3.00
CA ASP A 112 -27.46 8.39 -3.89
C ASP A 112 -27.27 8.05 -5.39
N GLY A 113 -27.24 6.76 -5.71
CA GLY A 113 -27.07 6.26 -7.08
C GLY A 113 -25.66 6.41 -7.67
N LYS A 114 -24.70 6.93 -6.91
CA LYS A 114 -23.27 7.00 -7.29
C LYS A 114 -22.47 5.92 -6.60
N ARG A 115 -21.51 5.34 -7.31
CA ARG A 115 -20.72 4.20 -6.87
C ARG A 115 -19.25 4.56 -6.72
N ALA A 116 -18.68 4.11 -5.61
CA ALA A 116 -17.25 4.16 -5.34
C ALA A 116 -16.72 2.74 -5.14
N ALA A 117 -15.64 2.36 -5.83
CA ALA A 117 -14.98 1.07 -5.63
C ALA A 117 -13.65 1.23 -4.89
N TYR A 118 -13.46 0.43 -3.84
CA TYR A 118 -12.20 0.26 -3.12
C TYR A 118 -11.62 -1.10 -3.51
N ILE A 119 -10.50 -1.08 -4.22
CA ILE A 119 -9.79 -2.28 -4.65
C ILE A 119 -8.55 -2.43 -3.78
N THR A 120 -8.44 -3.55 -3.08
CA THR A 120 -7.24 -3.89 -2.31
C THR A 120 -6.57 -5.09 -2.96
N ILE A 121 -5.31 -4.94 -3.33
CA ILE A 121 -4.48 -6.00 -3.91
C ILE A 121 -3.42 -6.40 -2.89
N ASP A 122 -3.37 -7.68 -2.50
CA ASP A 122 -2.35 -8.15 -1.57
C ASP A 122 -0.99 -8.14 -2.24
N GLY A 123 -0.15 -7.20 -1.83
CA GLY A 123 1.16 -6.88 -2.40
C GLY A 123 1.79 -5.75 -1.60
N ASN A 124 3.05 -5.42 -1.87
CA ASN A 124 3.73 -4.32 -1.18
C ASN A 124 3.33 -2.98 -1.82
N ASN A 125 3.69 -2.74 -3.08
CA ASN A 125 3.37 -1.51 -3.81
C ASN A 125 2.90 -1.81 -5.24
N MET A 126 2.69 -0.79 -6.07
CA MET A 126 2.16 -0.89 -7.43
C MET A 126 3.00 -0.03 -8.39
N ILE A 127 3.18 -0.46 -9.64
CA ILE A 127 3.85 0.40 -10.63
C ILE A 127 3.04 1.67 -10.91
N SER A 128 3.72 2.81 -11.09
CA SER A 128 3.06 4.07 -11.41
C SER A 128 2.19 3.98 -12.67
N ASN A 129 1.07 4.71 -12.67
CA ASN A 129 0.03 4.72 -13.71
C ASN A 129 -0.84 3.46 -13.82
N LEU A 130 -0.57 2.38 -13.08
CA LEU A 130 -1.44 1.20 -13.10
C LEU A 130 -2.79 1.48 -12.41
N ARG A 131 -2.77 2.21 -11.29
CA ARG A 131 -3.95 2.63 -10.53
C ARG A 131 -4.93 3.41 -11.42
N GLU A 132 -4.44 4.38 -12.19
CA GLU A 132 -5.22 5.18 -13.13
C GLU A 132 -5.89 4.32 -14.20
N ARG A 133 -5.16 3.34 -14.74
CA ARG A 133 -5.66 2.42 -15.76
C ARG A 133 -6.76 1.52 -15.21
N ILE A 134 -6.60 1.02 -13.98
CA ILE A 134 -7.64 0.24 -13.29
C ILE A 134 -8.90 1.09 -13.12
N LEU A 135 -8.80 2.27 -12.51
CA LEU A 135 -9.96 3.13 -12.27
C LEU A 135 -10.62 3.58 -13.58
N SER A 136 -9.85 3.84 -14.63
CA SER A 136 -10.40 4.17 -15.95
C SER A 136 -11.26 3.04 -16.53
N ARG A 137 -10.89 1.78 -16.30
CA ARG A 137 -11.70 0.62 -16.73
C ARG A 137 -12.97 0.48 -15.90
N LEU A 138 -12.87 0.66 -14.59
CA LEU A 138 -14.03 0.58 -13.69
C LEU A 138 -15.10 1.64 -14.00
N ARG A 139 -14.73 2.83 -14.51
CA ARG A 139 -15.71 3.82 -15.00
C ARG A 139 -16.67 3.24 -16.05
N GLY A 140 -16.19 2.33 -16.91
CA GLY A 140 -17.03 1.65 -17.91
C GLY A 140 -18.09 0.73 -17.32
N MET A 141 -17.96 0.35 -16.04
CA MET A 141 -18.88 -0.50 -15.29
C MET A 141 -19.88 0.29 -14.44
N GLY A 142 -19.92 1.62 -14.60
CA GLY A 142 -20.77 2.49 -13.78
C GLY A 142 -20.22 2.72 -12.37
N VAL A 143 -18.90 2.69 -12.21
CA VAL A 143 -18.19 3.08 -10.98
C VAL A 143 -17.57 4.47 -11.19
N GLU A 144 -18.17 5.50 -10.62
CA GLU A 144 -17.75 6.89 -10.86
C GLU A 144 -16.48 7.28 -10.12
N TYR A 145 -16.29 6.71 -8.93
CA TYR A 145 -15.20 6.99 -8.01
C TYR A 145 -14.51 5.69 -7.59
N GLY A 146 -13.30 5.79 -7.08
CA GLY A 146 -12.66 4.65 -6.48
C GLY A 146 -11.19 4.88 -6.18
N GLU A 147 -10.63 3.92 -5.48
CA GLU A 147 -9.21 3.89 -5.17
C GLU A 147 -8.69 2.46 -5.24
N VAL A 148 -7.43 2.32 -5.65
CA VAL A 148 -6.71 1.04 -5.66
C VAL A 148 -5.59 1.13 -4.64
N MET A 149 -5.50 0.15 -3.77
CA MET A 149 -4.59 0.12 -2.63
C MET A 149 -3.87 -1.21 -2.60
N THR A 150 -2.68 -1.24 -2.00
CA THR A 150 -2.02 -2.50 -1.62
C THR A 150 -2.12 -2.72 -0.12
N THR A 151 -1.82 -3.93 0.33
CA THR A 151 -1.94 -4.31 1.76
C THR A 151 -0.66 -4.07 2.55
N ASP A 152 0.47 -4.01 1.86
CA ASP A 152 1.83 -4.10 2.38
C ASP A 152 1.99 -5.06 3.57
N THR A 153 1.58 -6.31 3.38
CA THR A 153 1.79 -7.36 4.40
C THR A 153 3.25 -7.81 4.54
N HIS A 154 4.17 -7.27 3.72
CA HIS A 154 5.54 -7.73 3.52
C HIS A 154 5.72 -9.21 3.15
N MET A 155 4.64 -9.94 2.83
CA MET A 155 4.70 -11.37 2.45
C MET A 155 5.48 -11.62 1.16
N VAL A 156 5.59 -10.60 0.31
CA VAL A 156 6.31 -10.65 -0.97
C VAL A 156 7.71 -10.06 -0.90
N ASN A 157 8.14 -9.57 0.28
CA ASN A 157 9.41 -8.85 0.41
C ASN A 157 10.60 -9.81 0.58
N GLY A 158 11.68 -9.54 -0.14
CA GLY A 158 12.91 -10.32 -0.08
C GLY A 158 12.83 -11.70 -0.77
N VAL A 159 11.85 -11.90 -1.65
CA VAL A 159 11.59 -13.19 -2.31
C VAL A 159 12.25 -13.28 -3.71
N VAL A 160 12.64 -12.14 -4.29
CA VAL A 160 13.28 -12.06 -5.61
C VAL A 160 14.57 -11.24 -5.57
N MET A 161 15.52 -11.57 -6.46
CA MET A 161 16.84 -10.94 -6.54
C MET A 161 16.82 -9.69 -7.45
N VAL A 162 16.00 -8.71 -7.08
CA VAL A 162 15.94 -7.37 -7.70
C VAL A 162 16.24 -6.30 -6.66
N ASP A 163 16.53 -5.07 -7.07
CA ASP A 163 16.94 -3.98 -6.15
C ASP A 163 15.96 -3.75 -5.00
N ARG A 164 14.65 -3.88 -5.25
CA ARG A 164 13.60 -3.75 -4.21
C ARG A 164 13.37 -5.03 -3.39
N GLY A 165 13.90 -6.17 -3.82
CA GLY A 165 13.64 -7.48 -3.21
C GLY A 165 12.24 -8.06 -3.44
N TYR A 166 11.37 -7.33 -4.17
CA TYR A 166 10.03 -7.75 -4.57
C TYR A 166 9.65 -7.08 -5.91
N HIS A 167 8.62 -7.62 -6.57
CA HIS A 167 7.99 -7.00 -7.73
C HIS A 167 6.73 -6.23 -7.30
N PRO A 168 6.63 -4.90 -7.53
CA PRO A 168 5.37 -4.18 -7.36
C PRO A 168 4.28 -4.79 -8.24
N ILE A 169 3.03 -4.66 -7.81
CA ILE A 169 1.86 -5.09 -8.59
C ILE A 169 1.92 -4.47 -9.98
N GLY A 170 1.89 -5.33 -11.00
CA GLY A 170 2.00 -4.98 -12.41
C GLY A 170 3.39 -5.01 -13.03
N GLU A 171 4.47 -5.13 -12.24
CA GLU A 171 5.83 -5.08 -12.82
C GLU A 171 6.13 -6.29 -13.72
N VAL A 172 5.71 -7.49 -13.30
CA VAL A 172 5.93 -8.76 -14.01
C VAL A 172 4.63 -9.53 -14.28
N MET A 173 3.50 -8.83 -14.27
CA MET A 173 2.17 -9.43 -14.47
C MET A 173 1.61 -9.13 -15.86
N ASP A 174 0.79 -10.04 -16.38
CA ASP A 174 -0.08 -9.73 -17.53
C ASP A 174 -1.17 -8.74 -17.08
N HIS A 175 -1.07 -7.50 -17.54
CA HIS A 175 -2.02 -6.44 -17.19
C HIS A 175 -3.45 -6.76 -17.60
N GLU A 176 -3.68 -7.38 -18.75
CA GLU A 176 -5.05 -7.67 -19.20
C GLU A 176 -5.68 -8.76 -18.34
N ARG A 177 -4.90 -9.75 -17.91
CA ARG A 177 -5.35 -10.74 -16.92
C ARG A 177 -5.65 -10.10 -15.56
N LEU A 178 -4.76 -9.22 -15.08
CA LEU A 178 -4.98 -8.48 -13.84
C LEU A 178 -6.27 -7.64 -13.91
N PHE A 179 -6.49 -6.93 -15.01
CA PHE A 179 -7.71 -6.15 -15.21
C PHE A 179 -8.96 -7.02 -15.23
N GLN A 180 -8.93 -8.19 -15.90
CA GLN A 180 -10.04 -9.13 -15.88
C GLN A 180 -10.41 -9.55 -14.46
N TYR A 181 -9.43 -9.94 -13.63
CA TYR A 181 -9.70 -10.33 -12.24
C TYR A 181 -10.31 -9.19 -11.41
N ILE A 182 -9.84 -7.96 -11.61
CA ILE A 182 -10.37 -6.79 -10.91
C ILE A 182 -11.79 -6.47 -11.39
N GLU A 183 -12.03 -6.45 -12.70
CA GLU A 183 -13.35 -6.19 -13.29
C GLU A 183 -14.36 -7.27 -12.89
N ASP A 184 -13.97 -8.54 -12.88
CA ASP A 184 -14.82 -9.64 -12.43
C ASP A 184 -15.13 -9.52 -10.92
N SER A 185 -14.14 -9.19 -10.10
CA SER A 185 -14.36 -8.93 -8.67
C SER A 185 -15.33 -7.75 -8.46
N VAL A 186 -15.16 -6.65 -9.18
CA VAL A 186 -16.07 -5.51 -9.08
C VAL A 186 -17.48 -5.88 -9.54
N ARG A 187 -17.61 -6.71 -10.58
CA ARG A 187 -18.92 -7.21 -11.03
C ARG A 187 -19.59 -8.06 -9.95
N ASP A 188 -18.87 -8.99 -9.35
CA ASP A 188 -19.38 -9.83 -8.25
C ASP A 188 -19.80 -8.99 -7.04
N ALA A 189 -19.05 -7.93 -6.72
CA ALA A 189 -19.40 -6.97 -5.68
C ALA A 189 -20.65 -6.16 -6.04
N LEU A 190 -20.80 -5.73 -7.30
CA LEU A 190 -22.01 -5.03 -7.75
C LEU A 190 -23.26 -5.92 -7.71
N ASP A 191 -23.10 -7.22 -8.02
CA ASP A 191 -24.21 -8.17 -8.06
C ASP A 191 -24.71 -8.57 -6.66
N ASN A 192 -23.92 -8.35 -5.61
CA ASN A 192 -24.27 -8.68 -4.22
C ASN A 192 -24.48 -7.46 -3.30
N MET A 193 -24.72 -6.27 -3.88
CA MET A 193 -24.97 -5.04 -3.12
C MET A 193 -26.22 -5.13 -2.23
N GLU A 194 -26.05 -4.84 -0.94
CA GLU A 194 -27.15 -4.80 0.03
C GLU A 194 -27.11 -3.52 0.88
N PRO A 195 -28.26 -3.04 1.41
CA PRO A 195 -28.28 -1.93 2.36
C PRO A 195 -27.38 -2.25 3.57
N ALA A 196 -26.54 -1.29 3.96
CA ALA A 196 -25.54 -1.52 5.00
C ALA A 196 -25.53 -0.41 6.06
N GLU A 197 -24.99 -0.75 7.23
CA GLU A 197 -24.66 0.19 8.30
C GLU A 197 -23.16 0.07 8.61
N VAL A 198 -22.56 1.15 9.12
CA VAL A 198 -21.12 1.19 9.46
C VAL A 198 -20.91 1.36 10.96
N PHE A 199 -19.96 0.61 11.50
CA PHE A 199 -19.46 0.74 12.86
C PHE A 199 -17.94 0.76 12.82
N TRP A 200 -17.33 1.57 13.69
CA TRP A 200 -15.89 1.62 13.86
C TRP A 200 -15.56 1.65 15.36
N CYS A 201 -14.42 1.07 15.71
CA CYS A 201 -13.87 1.09 17.06
C CYS A 201 -12.35 0.97 16.99
N VAL A 202 -11.68 1.41 18.06
CA VAL A 202 -10.25 1.21 18.27
C VAL A 202 -10.11 0.39 19.54
N GLU A 203 -9.42 -0.74 19.43
CA GLU A 203 -9.18 -1.67 20.54
C GLU A 203 -7.68 -1.77 20.80
N VAL A 204 -7.30 -1.64 22.07
CA VAL A 204 -5.91 -1.84 22.50
C VAL A 204 -5.74 -3.30 22.87
N ILE A 205 -4.86 -4.02 22.18
CA ILE A 205 -4.53 -5.41 22.49
C ILE A 205 -3.31 -5.43 23.45
N PRO A 206 -3.50 -5.64 24.76
CA PRO A 206 -2.39 -5.62 25.70
C PRO A 206 -1.52 -6.87 25.56
N GLY A 207 -0.23 -6.75 25.88
CA GLY A 207 0.67 -7.90 25.99
C GLY A 207 1.17 -8.47 24.66
N VAL A 208 0.92 -7.81 23.53
CA VAL A 208 1.59 -8.11 22.26
C VAL A 208 3.07 -7.74 22.41
N LYS A 209 3.96 -8.71 22.22
CA LYS A 209 5.40 -8.49 22.21
C LYS A 209 5.84 -8.17 20.80
N VAL A 210 6.32 -6.95 20.59
CA VAL A 210 6.97 -6.52 19.36
C VAL A 210 8.46 -6.32 19.58
N ILE A 211 9.24 -6.33 18.50
CA ILE A 211 10.63 -5.89 18.54
C ILE A 211 10.60 -4.39 18.75
N GLY A 212 11.17 -3.91 19.86
CA GLY A 212 11.23 -2.48 20.15
C GLY A 212 12.28 -1.78 19.30
N GLU A 213 12.14 -0.46 19.17
CA GLU A 213 13.06 0.41 18.44
C GLU A 213 14.53 0.13 18.78
N ARG A 214 14.86 0.06 20.08
CA ARG A 214 16.21 -0.25 20.55
C ARG A 214 16.77 -1.58 20.03
N GLN A 215 15.95 -2.63 19.95
CA GLN A 215 16.40 -3.92 19.42
C GLN A 215 16.67 -3.84 17.91
N ILE A 216 15.90 -3.02 17.18
CA ILE A 216 16.15 -2.75 15.75
C ILE A 216 17.43 -1.93 15.57
N GLU A 217 17.67 -0.92 16.42
CA GLU A 217 18.90 -0.13 16.44
C GLU A 217 20.13 -1.01 16.71
N ASP A 218 20.07 -1.86 17.74
CA ASP A 218 21.14 -2.78 18.10
C ASP A 218 21.45 -3.75 16.95
N LEU A 219 20.42 -4.31 16.31
CA LEU A 219 20.58 -5.19 15.14
C LEU A 219 21.24 -4.44 13.97
N SER A 220 20.79 -3.23 13.68
CA SER A 220 21.33 -2.39 12.60
C SER A 220 22.81 -2.07 12.84
N ALA A 221 23.17 -1.71 14.07
CA ALA A 221 24.55 -1.43 14.46
C ALA A 221 25.46 -2.65 14.27
N VAL A 222 24.97 -3.86 14.58
CA VAL A 222 25.71 -5.11 14.34
C VAL A 222 25.90 -5.35 12.85
N VAL A 223 24.85 -5.21 12.04
CA VAL A 223 24.91 -5.38 10.58
C VAL A 223 25.91 -4.40 9.96
N ASP A 224 25.88 -3.13 10.37
CA ASP A 224 26.81 -2.11 9.89
C ASP A 224 28.26 -2.43 10.26
N ALA A 225 28.51 -2.84 11.50
CA ALA A 225 29.83 -3.22 11.96
C ALA A 225 30.38 -4.43 11.17
N VAL A 226 29.55 -5.45 10.92
CA VAL A 226 29.91 -6.62 10.12
C VAL A 226 30.14 -6.23 8.66
N SER A 227 29.27 -5.42 8.06
CA SER A 227 29.39 -4.94 6.68
C SER A 227 30.68 -4.15 6.47
N GLN A 228 30.99 -3.22 7.39
CA GLN A 228 32.21 -2.44 7.33
C GLN A 228 33.48 -3.31 7.49
N ARG A 229 33.46 -4.27 8.41
CA ARG A 229 34.58 -5.20 8.60
C ARG A 229 34.78 -6.09 7.37
N THR A 230 33.69 -6.60 6.81
CA THR A 230 33.69 -7.43 5.59
C THR A 230 34.27 -6.66 4.41
N LYS A 231 33.85 -5.40 4.18
CA LYS A 231 34.40 -4.53 3.14
C LYS A 231 35.91 -4.34 3.30
N ARG A 232 36.40 -4.07 4.51
CA ARG A 232 37.84 -3.92 4.80
C ARG A 232 38.61 -5.21 4.54
N SER A 233 38.09 -6.35 5.00
CA SER A 233 38.73 -7.65 4.78
C SER A 233 38.74 -8.05 3.30
N ALA A 234 37.63 -7.85 2.58
CA ALA A 234 37.52 -8.14 1.16
C ALA A 234 38.52 -7.30 0.33
N ALA A 235 38.70 -6.02 0.68
CA ALA A 235 39.67 -5.15 0.02
C ALA A 235 41.13 -5.65 0.13
N VAL A 236 41.45 -6.49 1.11
CA VAL A 236 42.77 -7.12 1.27
C VAL A 236 42.81 -8.52 0.66
N ILE A 237 41.80 -9.34 0.97
CA ILE A 237 41.76 -10.75 0.58
C ILE A 237 41.58 -10.91 -0.93
N VAL A 238 40.69 -10.12 -1.55
CA VAL A 238 40.38 -10.27 -2.99
C VAL A 238 41.60 -9.98 -3.86
N PRO A 239 42.34 -8.85 -3.70
CA PRO A 239 43.56 -8.62 -4.48
C PRO A 239 44.65 -9.65 -4.21
N PHE A 240 44.79 -10.10 -2.96
CA PHE A 240 45.77 -11.11 -2.59
C PHE A 240 45.50 -12.46 -3.28
N LEU A 241 44.25 -12.93 -3.24
CA LEU A 241 43.84 -14.15 -3.94
C LEU A 241 43.97 -14.00 -5.46
N ALA A 242 43.62 -12.85 -6.02
CA ALA A 242 43.79 -12.56 -7.45
C ALA A 242 45.27 -12.59 -7.87
N ALA A 243 46.17 -12.06 -7.04
CA ALA A 243 47.61 -12.10 -7.28
C ALA A 243 48.15 -13.54 -7.27
N ILE A 244 47.74 -14.36 -6.29
CA ILE A 244 48.10 -15.79 -6.23
C ILE A 244 47.61 -16.52 -7.48
N LEU A 245 46.34 -16.34 -7.85
CA LEU A 245 45.75 -16.97 -9.03
C LEU A 245 46.51 -16.59 -10.30
N THR A 246 46.86 -15.31 -10.46
CA THR A 246 47.64 -14.81 -11.60
C THR A 246 49.03 -15.44 -11.64
N ALA A 247 49.70 -15.57 -10.49
CA ALA A 247 51.01 -16.21 -10.41
C ALA A 247 50.96 -17.70 -10.79
N ILE A 248 49.95 -18.45 -10.33
CA ILE A 248 49.75 -19.85 -10.71
C ILE A 248 49.50 -19.98 -12.21
N LEU A 249 48.63 -19.14 -12.78
CA LEU A 249 48.33 -19.14 -14.22
C LEU A 249 49.56 -18.80 -15.07
N SER A 250 50.49 -17.98 -14.57
CA SER A 250 51.74 -17.65 -15.28
C SER A 250 52.79 -18.76 -15.25
N LEU A 251 52.62 -19.76 -14.38
CA LEU A 251 53.52 -20.92 -14.23
C LEU A 251 53.02 -22.18 -14.96
N LEU A 252 51.79 -22.15 -15.50
CA LEU A 252 51.18 -23.18 -16.33
C LEU A 252 51.41 -22.89 -17.82
#